data_AF-A0A6M3M0T9-F1
#
_entry.id   AF-A0A6M3M0T9-F1
#
_cell.length_a   1.000
_cell.length_b   1.000
_cell.length_c   1.000
_cell.angle_alpha   90.00
_cell.angle_beta   90.00
_cell.angle_gamma   90.00
#
_symmetry.space_group_name_H-M   'P 1'
#
loop_
_entity.id
_entity.type
_entity.pdbx_description
1 polymer ?
#
loop_
_entity_poly.entity_id
_entity_poly.type
_entity_poly.pdbx_seq_one_letter_code
_entity_poly.pdbx_strand_id
1 'polypeptide(L)'
;MSPIDTCDPETCPQAAGDPELGVRSQCRRVMNLLSTLPSVPRLGVWQLDTSEFYSIVNVNSYLDIIRGFCGRLHSIPLTLSLESREGKTLYR
;
A
#
# COMPACT_ATOMS: atom_id res chain seq x y z
N MET A 1 21.84 -12.20 -23.55
CA MET A 1 20.45 -12.34 -23.09
C MET A 1 20.52 -12.61 -21.59
N SER A 2 20.48 -11.57 -20.77
CA SER A 2 20.68 -11.68 -19.31
C SER A 2 19.33 -11.96 -18.63
N PRO A 3 19.27 -12.87 -17.65
CA PRO A 3 18.04 -13.22 -16.95
C PRO A 3 17.71 -12.13 -15.93
N ILE A 4 16.85 -11.17 -16.30
CA ILE A 4 16.30 -10.15 -15.38
C ILE A 4 14.77 -10.29 -15.30
N ASP A 5 14.29 -11.54 -15.29
CA ASP A 5 12.85 -11.84 -15.18
C ASP A 5 12.40 -12.06 -13.73
N THR A 6 13.22 -11.75 -12.74
CA THR A 6 12.74 -11.63 -11.36
C THR A 6 12.19 -10.23 -11.14
N CYS A 7 10.89 -10.07 -11.44
CA CYS A 7 10.08 -8.91 -11.07
C CYS A 7 9.82 -8.85 -9.54
N ASP A 8 10.79 -9.31 -8.74
CA ASP A 8 10.72 -9.30 -7.30
C ASP A 8 11.40 -8.01 -6.79
N PRO A 9 10.63 -7.09 -6.22
CA PRO A 9 11.14 -5.78 -5.79
C PRO A 9 12.19 -5.88 -4.67
N GLU A 10 12.29 -7.01 -3.97
CA GLU A 10 13.28 -7.22 -2.91
C GLU A 10 14.64 -7.67 -3.45
N THR A 11 14.68 -8.26 -4.65
CA THR A 11 15.93 -8.68 -5.32
C THR A 11 16.39 -7.71 -6.41
N CYS A 12 15.61 -6.66 -6.68
CA CYS A 12 15.92 -5.66 -7.70
C CYS A 12 16.78 -4.50 -7.13
N PRO A 13 18.04 -4.32 -7.57
CA PRO A 13 18.92 -3.24 -7.09
C PRO A 13 18.35 -1.84 -7.33
N GLN A 14 17.58 -1.66 -8.40
CA GLN A 14 16.92 -0.40 -8.75
C GLN A 14 15.73 -0.11 -7.82
N ALA A 15 15.15 -1.12 -7.18
CA ALA A 15 14.03 -0.96 -6.25
C ALA A 15 14.51 -0.72 -4.82
N ALA A 16 15.48 -1.50 -4.33
CA ALA A 16 16.03 -1.36 -2.98
C ALA A 16 17.09 -0.24 -2.87
N GLY A 17 17.82 0.03 -3.95
CA GLY A 17 19.08 0.77 -3.91
C GLY A 17 20.23 -0.14 -3.47
N ASP A 18 21.39 0.01 -4.11
CA ASP A 18 22.60 -0.73 -3.78
C ASP A 18 23.76 0.28 -3.61
N PRO A 19 24.15 0.58 -2.36
CA PRO A 19 25.23 1.53 -2.08
C PRO A 19 26.62 1.01 -2.49
N GLU A 20 26.83 -0.30 -2.60
CA GLU A 20 28.12 -0.87 -3.06
C GLU A 20 28.28 -0.72 -4.57
N LEU A 21 27.19 -0.81 -5.32
CA LEU A 21 27.13 -0.54 -6.76
C LEU A 21 26.89 0.95 -7.12
N GLY A 22 26.73 1.82 -6.12
CA GLY A 22 26.43 3.25 -6.33
C GLY A 22 25.03 3.52 -6.91
N VAL A 23 24.12 2.55 -6.84
CA VAL A 23 22.76 2.62 -7.37
C VAL A 23 21.82 3.17 -6.30
N ARG A 24 21.17 4.30 -6.60
CA ARG A 24 20.08 4.82 -5.76
C ARG A 24 18.77 4.13 -6.11
N SER A 25 17.89 4.00 -5.13
CA SER A 25 16.52 3.52 -5.38
C SER A 25 15.82 4.46 -6.36
N GLN A 26 15.30 3.86 -7.43
CA GLN A 26 14.57 4.57 -8.49
C GLN A 26 13.07 4.29 -8.44
N CYS A 27 12.67 3.22 -7.76
CA CYS A 27 11.27 2.87 -7.58
C CYS A 27 10.72 3.39 -6.24
N ARG A 28 9.54 4.00 -6.28
CA ARG A 28 8.76 4.34 -5.09
C ARG A 28 7.78 3.21 -4.81
N ARG A 29 7.75 2.70 -3.57
CA ARG A 29 6.72 1.75 -3.13
C ARG A 29 5.38 2.48 -3.06
N VAL A 30 4.35 1.92 -3.68
CA VAL A 30 2.98 2.46 -3.68
C VAL A 30 2.03 1.31 -3.39
N MET A 31 1.05 1.55 -2.53
CA MET A 31 -0.07 0.66 -2.29
C MET A 31 -1.34 1.32 -2.81
N ASN A 32 -2.17 0.50 -3.45
CA ASN A 32 -3.47 0.85 -3.96
C ASN A 32 -4.52 -0.01 -3.26
N LEU A 33 -5.51 0.64 -2.66
CA LEU A 33 -6.66 -0.04 -2.05
C LEU A 33 -7.95 0.45 -2.70
N LEU A 34 -8.68 -0.47 -3.32
CA LEU A 34 -10.02 -0.24 -3.84
C LEU A 34 -11.06 -0.69 -2.80
N SER A 35 -11.96 0.21 -2.43
CA SER A 35 -13.05 -0.06 -1.49
C SER A 35 -14.40 0.36 -2.07
N THR A 36 -15.44 -0.37 -1.72
CA THR A 36 -16.81 -0.05 -2.12
C THR A 36 -17.52 0.67 -0.99
N LEU A 37 -18.02 1.89 -1.23
CA LEU A 37 -18.83 2.62 -0.26
C LEU A 37 -20.33 2.36 -0.50
N PRO A 38 -21.01 1.59 0.35
CA PRO A 38 -22.41 1.22 0.13
C PRO A 38 -23.38 2.41 0.29
N SER A 39 -22.96 3.50 0.94
CA SER A 39 -23.76 4.70 1.17
C SER A 39 -23.78 5.68 -0.02
N VAL A 40 -22.90 5.49 -1.02
CA VAL A 40 -22.82 6.37 -2.19
C VAL A 40 -23.64 5.76 -3.35
N PRO A 41 -24.57 6.50 -3.97
CA PRO A 41 -25.38 5.98 -5.09
C PRO A 41 -24.49 5.51 -6.28
N ARG A 42 -24.83 4.37 -6.90
CA ARG A 42 -24.06 3.59 -7.92
C ARG A 42 -22.95 2.70 -7.31
N LEU A 43 -22.19 1.97 -8.14
CA LEU A 43 -20.98 1.23 -7.74
C LEU A 43 -19.88 2.25 -7.39
N GLY A 44 -20.01 2.93 -6.25
CA GLY A 44 -19.04 3.89 -5.73
C GLY A 44 -17.78 3.18 -5.26
N VAL A 45 -16.88 2.88 -6.19
CA VAL A 45 -15.54 2.37 -5.90
C VAL A 45 -14.62 3.55 -5.65
N TRP A 46 -13.97 3.53 -4.49
CA TRP A 46 -13.00 4.53 -4.06
C TRP A 46 -11.61 3.93 -4.03
N GLN A 47 -10.64 4.71 -4.48
CA GLN A 47 -9.24 4.33 -4.56
C GLN A 47 -8.43 5.14 -3.55
N LEU A 48 -7.69 4.45 -2.69
CA LEU A 48 -6.69 5.02 -1.83
C LEU A 48 -5.30 4.65 -2.35
N ASP A 49 -4.50 5.65 -2.70
CA ASP A 49 -3.10 5.49 -3.07
C ASP A 49 -2.21 6.08 -1.98
N THR A 50 -1.28 5.28 -1.46
CA THR A 50 -0.27 5.76 -0.50
C THR A 50 1.09 5.19 -0.80
N SER A 51 2.12 5.98 -0.55
CA SER A 51 3.51 5.54 -0.61
C SER A 51 4.20 5.51 0.75
N GLU A 52 3.47 5.84 1.81
CA GLU A 52 4.06 5.92 3.14
C GLU A 52 4.21 4.51 3.69
N PHE A 53 5.44 4.12 3.99
CA PHE A 53 5.76 2.76 4.45
C PHE A 53 4.86 2.29 5.59
N TYR A 54 4.68 3.11 6.64
CA TYR A 54 3.85 2.74 7.78
C TYR A 54 2.37 2.62 7.46
N SER A 55 1.86 3.46 6.55
CA SER A 55 0.47 3.36 6.09
C SER A 55 0.25 2.08 5.27
N ILE A 56 1.22 1.70 4.43
CA ILE A 56 1.19 0.44 3.67
C ILE A 56 1.17 -0.76 4.61
N VAL A 57 2.09 -0.80 5.58
CA VAL A 57 2.18 -1.89 6.55
C VAL A 57 0.90 -1.98 7.38
N ASN A 58 0.39 -0.84 7.86
CA ASN A 58 -0.83 -0.80 8.68
C ASN A 58 -2.03 -1.42 7.95
N VAL A 59 -2.29 -1.00 6.71
CA VAL A 59 -3.41 -1.55 5.92
C VAL A 59 -3.22 -3.05 5.69
N ASN A 60 -2.03 -3.50 5.31
CA ASN A 60 -1.77 -4.93 5.10
C ASN A 60 -1.97 -5.76 6.37
N SER A 61 -1.47 -5.28 7.53
CA SER A 61 -1.67 -5.96 8.81
C SER A 61 -3.15 -6.08 9.20
N TYR A 62 -3.95 -5.04 8.98
CA TYR A 62 -5.39 -5.11 9.23
C TYR A 62 -6.09 -6.07 8.27
N LEU A 63 -5.72 -6.11 6.99
CA LEU A 63 -6.27 -7.07 6.04
C LEU A 63 -5.96 -8.52 6.45
N ASP A 64 -4.78 -8.79 7.00
CA ASP A 64 -4.43 -10.12 7.50
C ASP A 64 -5.25 -10.51 8.74
N ILE A 65 -5.51 -9.57 9.65
CA ILE A 65 -6.41 -9.78 10.79
C ILE A 65 -7.83 -10.11 10.29
N ILE A 66 -8.34 -9.33 9.34
CA ILE A 66 -9.68 -9.54 8.77
C ILE A 66 -9.76 -10.89 8.06
N ARG A 67 -8.74 -11.28 7.30
CA ARG A 67 -8.65 -12.61 6.68
C ARG A 67 -8.67 -13.73 7.72
N GLY A 68 -7.89 -13.59 8.80
CA GLY A 68 -7.85 -14.59 9.88
C GLY A 68 -9.18 -14.72 10.62
N PHE A 69 -9.89 -13.61 10.82
CA PHE A 69 -11.15 -13.60 11.57
C PHE A 69 -12.37 -13.96 10.71
N CYS A 70 -12.50 -13.37 9.53
CA CYS A 70 -13.68 -13.53 8.67
C CYS A 70 -13.52 -14.60 7.58
N GLY A 71 -12.29 -15.06 7.29
CA GLY A 71 -11.99 -15.96 6.16
C GLY A 71 -12.19 -15.34 4.77
N ARG A 72 -12.56 -14.05 4.71
CA ARG A 72 -12.82 -13.29 3.47
C ARG A 72 -12.43 -11.83 3.66
N LEU A 73 -12.31 -11.08 2.55
CA LEU A 73 -12.03 -9.63 2.55
C LEU A 73 -13.14 -8.78 1.91
N HIS A 74 -14.10 -9.40 1.22
CA HIS A 74 -15.16 -8.67 0.53
C HIS A 74 -16.43 -8.61 1.37
N SER A 75 -17.23 -7.56 1.14
CA SER A 75 -18.57 -7.40 1.75
C SER A 75 -18.54 -7.42 3.28
N ILE A 76 -17.47 -6.89 3.88
CA ILE A 76 -17.34 -6.72 5.32
C ILE A 76 -17.65 -5.26 5.63
N PRO A 77 -18.57 -4.97 6.57
CA PRO A 77 -18.94 -3.59 6.92
C PRO A 77 -17.82 -2.96 7.75
N LEU A 78 -16.79 -2.45 7.05
CA LEU A 78 -15.65 -1.78 7.64
C LEU A 78 -15.72 -0.28 7.37
N THR A 79 -15.17 0.50 8.30
CA THR A 79 -15.00 1.94 8.12
C THR A 79 -13.53 2.22 7.84
N LEU A 80 -13.23 2.86 6.71
CA LEU A 80 -11.90 3.37 6.43
C LEU A 80 -11.79 4.77 7.06
N SER A 81 -10.92 4.93 8.07
CA SER A 81 -10.62 6.21 8.68
C SER A 81 -9.23 6.71 8.26
N LEU A 82 -9.13 8.02 8.02
CA LEU A 82 -7.87 8.70 7.83
C LEU A 82 -7.52 9.41 9.13
N GLU A 83 -6.62 8.83 9.91
CA GLU A 83 -6.18 9.41 11.18
C GLU A 83 -4.88 10.19 10.96
N SER A 84 -4.82 11.41 11.50
CA SER A 84 -3.57 12.17 11.54
C SER A 84 -2.63 11.52 12.53
N ARG A 85 -1.61 10.80 12.05
CA ARG A 85 -0.44 10.52 12.87
C ARG A 85 0.30 11.83 13.11
N GLU A 86 0.62 12.10 14.37
CA GLU A 86 1.26 13.34 14.81
C GLU A 86 2.53 13.62 13.99
N GLY A 87 2.38 14.48 12.98
CA GLY A 87 3.40 14.85 12.03
C GLY A 87 3.11 16.27 11.61
N LYS A 88 4.04 17.18 11.90
CA LYS A 88 3.87 18.63 11.73
C LYS A 88 3.27 18.94 10.36
N THR A 89 2.03 19.41 10.35
CA THR A 89 1.39 19.91 9.13
C THR A 89 2.10 21.19 8.70
N LEU A 90 3.11 21.05 7.85
CA LEU A 90 3.67 22.18 7.11
C LEU A 90 2.69 22.49 5.98
N TYR A 91 1.66 23.27 6.28
CA TYR A 91 0.90 23.97 5.25
C TYR A 91 1.85 24.98 4.60
N ARG A 92 2.03 24.89 3.27
CA ARG A 92 2.64 25.92 2.42
C ARG A 92 1.61 26.39 1.41
#